data_AF-A0A925VJ74-F1
#
_entry.id   AF-A0A925VJ74-F1
#
_cell.length_a   1.000
_cell.length_b   1.000
_cell.length_c   1.000
_cell.angle_alpha   90.00
_cell.angle_beta   90.00
_cell.angle_gamma   90.00
#
_symmetry.space_group_name_H-M   'P 1'
#
loop_
_entity.id
_entity.type
_entity.pdbx_description
1 polymer ?
#
loop_
_entity_poly.entity_id
_entity_poly.type
_entity_poly.pdbx_seq_one_letter_code
_entity_poly.pdbx_strand_id
1 'polypeptide(L)'
;AWQAALPALFVGVALRPSPALFYGYTAATPPAPADVPGVTFEPIDRTLLARADIAGSAPVRQEIGWMWPSLDLFYMQGLGQAAIADGDVVCFCTSEYVSATLCGIGIATTPAYQRRGIATAATQRFVAEALRRSLTPYWECSGENIASMRTAEKVGFALIERATYWIGSFDSAAPQC
;
A
#
# COMPACT_ATOMS: atom_id res chain seq x y z
N ALA A 1 -17.96 17.55 18.27
CA ALA A 1 -17.10 16.79 17.35
C ALA A 1 -15.67 16.81 17.86
N TRP A 2 -14.92 15.71 17.78
CA TRP A 2 -13.54 15.61 18.31
C TRP A 2 -12.59 16.65 17.69
N GLN A 3 -12.85 17.10 16.46
CA GLN A 3 -12.08 18.11 15.74
C GLN A 3 -11.98 19.44 16.50
N ALA A 4 -12.99 19.81 17.29
CA ALA A 4 -12.97 21.03 18.09
C ALA A 4 -11.88 21.02 19.18
N ALA A 5 -11.37 19.83 19.55
CA ALA A 5 -10.29 19.68 20.50
C ALA A 5 -8.90 19.84 19.86
N LEU A 6 -8.78 19.81 18.53
CA LEU A 6 -7.48 19.85 17.83
C LEU A 6 -6.63 21.07 18.21
N PRO A 7 -7.13 22.32 18.23
CA PRO A 7 -6.32 23.48 18.60
C PRO A 7 -5.81 23.43 20.05
N ALA A 8 -6.57 22.79 20.95
CA ALA A 8 -6.20 22.66 22.36
C ALA A 8 -5.21 21.51 22.61
N LEU A 9 -5.24 20.46 21.80
CA LEU A 9 -4.33 19.32 21.90
C LEU A 9 -2.99 19.58 21.21
N PHE A 10 -3.00 20.32 20.10
CA PHE A 10 -1.84 20.58 19.26
C PHE A 10 -1.41 22.05 19.33
N VAL A 11 -1.29 22.58 20.54
CA VAL A 11 -0.87 23.97 20.78
C VAL A 11 0.53 24.19 20.21
N GLY A 12 0.69 25.23 19.40
CA GLY A 12 1.97 25.56 18.75
C GLY A 12 2.29 24.71 17.53
N VAL A 13 1.42 23.77 17.12
CA VAL A 13 1.60 22.97 15.91
C VAL A 13 0.59 23.43 14.85
N ALA A 14 1.10 23.86 13.70
CA ALA A 14 0.25 24.16 12.56
C ALA A 14 -0.30 22.85 11.96
N LEU A 15 -1.62 22.65 12.07
CA LEU A 15 -2.31 21.52 11.46
C LEU A 15 -2.93 21.95 10.12
N ARG A 16 -2.65 21.19 9.06
CA ARG A 16 -3.31 21.34 7.76
C ARG A 16 -4.29 20.19 7.51
N PRO A 17 -5.53 20.48 7.09
CA PRO A 17 -6.43 19.42 6.65
C PRO A 17 -5.93 18.84 5.32
N SER A 18 -6.11 17.53 5.15
CA SER A 18 -5.85 16.80 3.91
C SER A 18 -7.03 15.88 3.63
N PRO A 19 -7.60 15.87 2.42
CA PRO A 19 -8.67 14.93 2.08
C PRO A 19 -8.13 13.51 2.14
N ALA A 20 -8.91 12.60 2.72
CA ALA A 20 -8.63 11.17 2.77
C ALA A 20 -9.75 10.41 2.10
N LEU A 21 -9.39 9.40 1.30
CA LEU A 21 -10.32 8.55 0.57
C LEU A 21 -10.09 7.11 0.99
N PHE A 22 -11.18 6.44 1.36
CA PHE A 22 -11.20 5.02 1.66
C PHE A 22 -11.98 4.29 0.58
N TYR A 23 -11.36 3.27 0.01
CA TYR A 23 -11.98 2.39 -0.95
C TYR A 23 -12.01 0.95 -0.41
N GLY A 24 -13.07 0.22 -0.70
CA GLY A 24 -13.20 -1.20 -0.38
C GLY A 24 -13.34 -2.03 -1.65
N TYR A 25 -12.77 -3.24 -1.65
CA TYR A 25 -13.07 -4.21 -2.69
C TYR A 25 -14.35 -4.97 -2.34
N THR A 26 -15.42 -4.73 -3.10
CA THR A 26 -16.76 -5.25 -2.77
C THR A 26 -17.24 -6.34 -3.72
N ALA A 27 -16.52 -6.57 -4.83
CA ALA A 27 -16.85 -7.63 -5.77
C ALA A 27 -16.48 -9.01 -5.19
N ALA A 28 -17.35 -10.00 -5.40
CA ALA A 28 -17.07 -11.38 -5.00
C ALA A 28 -16.05 -12.06 -5.93
N THR A 29 -15.95 -11.61 -7.18
CA THR A 29 -15.05 -12.16 -8.18
C THR A 29 -13.74 -11.37 -8.18
N PRO A 30 -12.57 -12.03 -8.16
CA PRO A 30 -11.30 -11.33 -8.28
C PRO A 30 -11.16 -10.63 -9.64
N PRO A 31 -10.40 -9.53 -9.72
CA PRO A 31 -10.14 -8.88 -10.98
C PRO A 31 -9.20 -9.75 -11.83
N ALA A 32 -9.40 -9.77 -13.14
CA ALA A 32 -8.50 -10.48 -14.05
C ALA A 32 -7.13 -9.78 -14.07
N PRO A 33 -6.02 -10.47 -13.72
CA PRO A 33 -4.69 -9.89 -13.79
C PRO A 33 -4.32 -9.50 -15.21
N ALA A 34 -3.97 -8.23 -15.43
CA ALA A 34 -3.43 -7.78 -16.70
C ALA A 34 -1.97 -8.23 -16.86
N ASP A 35 -1.59 -8.58 -18.08
CA ASP A 35 -0.19 -8.78 -18.45
C ASP A 35 0.44 -7.46 -18.85
N VAL A 36 1.72 -7.29 -18.49
CA VAL A 36 2.50 -6.10 -18.82
C VAL A 36 3.77 -6.58 -19.53
N PRO A 37 4.01 -6.20 -20.81
CA PRO A 37 5.19 -6.64 -21.55
C PRO A 37 6.50 -6.29 -20.83
N GLY A 38 7.40 -7.28 -20.76
CA GLY A 38 8.72 -7.15 -20.11
C GLY A 38 8.67 -7.12 -18.58
N VAL A 39 7.55 -7.49 -17.97
CA VAL A 39 7.38 -7.50 -16.52
C VAL A 39 6.88 -8.87 -16.08
N THR A 40 7.55 -9.48 -15.11
CA THR A 40 7.08 -10.67 -14.41
C THR A 40 6.51 -10.28 -13.06
N PHE A 41 5.63 -11.11 -12.50
CA PHE A 41 5.05 -10.88 -11.19
C PHE A 41 5.25 -12.09 -10.30
N GLU A 42 5.81 -11.88 -9.12
CA GLU A 42 6.15 -12.94 -8.16
C GLU A 42 5.59 -12.59 -6.77
N PRO A 43 5.17 -13.58 -5.97
CA PRO A 43 4.83 -13.35 -4.57
C PRO A 43 6.03 -12.78 -3.79
N ILE A 44 5.77 -11.88 -2.86
CA ILE A 44 6.80 -11.39 -1.94
C ILE A 44 6.93 -12.40 -0.81
N ASP A 45 7.95 -13.26 -0.90
CA ASP A 45 8.26 -14.28 0.10
C ASP A 45 9.76 -14.30 0.45
N ARG A 46 10.17 -15.26 1.28
CA ARG A 46 11.58 -15.45 1.66
C ARG A 46 12.47 -15.69 0.44
N THR A 47 11.96 -16.42 -0.55
CA THR A 47 12.71 -16.79 -1.75
C THR A 47 13.02 -15.55 -2.56
N LEU A 48 11.99 -14.77 -2.92
CA LEU A 48 12.16 -13.54 -3.70
C LEU A 48 13.09 -12.57 -2.98
N LEU A 49 12.88 -12.32 -1.69
CA LEU A 49 13.67 -11.32 -0.99
C LEU A 49 15.13 -11.77 -0.75
N ALA A 50 15.42 -13.07 -0.75
CA ALA A 50 16.79 -13.61 -0.61
C ALA A 50 17.59 -13.68 -1.93
N ARG A 51 16.95 -13.43 -3.08
CA ARG A 51 17.60 -13.47 -4.39
C ARG A 51 18.65 -12.37 -4.53
N ALA A 52 19.89 -12.78 -4.82
CA ALA A 52 21.00 -11.87 -5.09
C ALA A 52 21.00 -11.35 -6.54
N ASP A 53 20.26 -12.01 -7.44
CA ASP A 53 20.13 -11.66 -8.85
C ASP A 53 19.05 -10.60 -9.12
N ILE A 54 18.27 -10.21 -8.10
CA ILE A 54 17.24 -9.17 -8.19
C ILE A 54 17.60 -7.99 -7.29
N ALA A 55 17.67 -6.79 -7.87
CA ALA A 55 17.82 -5.52 -7.16
C ALA A 55 16.50 -5.04 -6.52
N GLY A 56 16.52 -3.90 -5.82
CA GLY A 56 15.27 -3.24 -5.38
C GLY A 56 14.47 -3.95 -4.28
N SER A 57 14.99 -5.03 -3.69
CA SER A 57 14.36 -5.69 -2.54
C SER A 57 14.45 -4.86 -1.25
N ALA A 58 15.38 -3.91 -1.16
CA ALA A 58 15.56 -3.05 0.01
C ALA A 58 14.33 -2.15 0.30
N PRO A 59 13.78 -1.39 -0.67
CA PRO A 59 12.51 -0.68 -0.49
C PRO A 59 11.35 -1.57 -0.03
N VAL A 60 11.25 -2.81 -0.56
CA VAL A 60 10.21 -3.76 -0.15
C VAL A 60 10.37 -4.14 1.32
N ARG A 61 11.61 -4.44 1.75
CA ARG A 61 11.91 -4.76 3.15
C ARG A 61 11.65 -3.58 4.08
N GLN A 62 11.93 -2.36 3.62
CA GLN A 62 11.67 -1.14 4.36
C GLN A 62 10.16 -0.94 4.58
N GLU A 63 9.36 -1.08 3.51
CA GLU A 63 7.90 -1.00 3.61
C GLU A 63 7.35 -2.03 4.61
N ILE A 64 7.76 -3.30 4.47
CA ILE A 64 7.35 -4.34 5.42
C ILE A 64 7.78 -3.98 6.84
N GLY A 65 8.99 -3.44 7.04
CA GLY A 65 9.49 -3.02 8.34
C GLY A 65 8.72 -1.86 8.98
N TRP A 66 8.03 -1.02 8.20
CA TRP A 66 7.13 0.01 8.73
C TRP A 66 5.78 -0.55 9.15
N MET A 67 5.32 -1.60 8.47
CA MET A 67 3.94 -2.08 8.58
C MET A 67 3.79 -3.37 9.40
N TRP A 68 4.89 -4.11 9.59
CA TRP A 68 4.92 -5.40 10.27
C TRP A 68 5.97 -5.42 11.39
N PRO A 69 5.70 -6.14 12.51
CA PRO A 69 6.68 -6.24 13.60
C PRO A 69 7.96 -6.97 13.20
N SER A 70 7.90 -7.83 12.18
CA SER A 70 9.06 -8.51 11.60
C SER A 70 8.76 -9.03 10.20
N LEU A 71 9.83 -9.25 9.42
CA LEU A 71 9.75 -9.95 8.14
C LEU A 71 9.20 -11.38 8.30
N ASP A 72 9.55 -12.07 9.39
CA ASP A 72 9.08 -13.43 9.65
C ASP A 72 7.56 -13.49 9.80
N LEU A 73 6.96 -12.53 10.51
CA LEU A 73 5.50 -12.43 10.63
C LEU A 73 4.85 -12.09 9.29
N PHE A 74 5.45 -11.20 8.50
CA PHE A 74 4.98 -10.93 7.14
C PHE A 74 5.00 -12.20 6.27
N TYR A 75 6.07 -13.00 6.31
CA TYR A 75 6.12 -14.25 5.53
C TYR A 75 5.07 -15.27 5.98
N MET A 76 4.70 -15.29 7.25
CA MET A 76 3.73 -16.23 7.81
C MET A 76 2.28 -15.80 7.59
N GLN A 77 1.98 -14.51 7.72
CA GLN A 77 0.61 -13.99 7.81
C GLN A 77 0.30 -12.92 6.78
N GLY A 78 1.33 -12.29 6.22
CA GLY A 78 1.21 -11.28 5.21
C GLY A 78 1.01 -11.84 3.81
N LEU A 79 0.77 -10.91 2.90
CA LEU A 79 0.65 -11.13 1.48
C LEU A 79 1.39 -9.99 0.78
N GLY A 80 2.05 -10.30 -0.33
CA GLY A 80 2.55 -9.27 -1.21
C GLY A 80 2.80 -9.80 -2.60
N GLN A 81 2.79 -8.89 -3.56
CA GLN A 81 3.11 -9.14 -4.95
C GLN A 81 4.16 -8.14 -5.43
N ALA A 82 5.25 -8.64 -5.98
CA ALA A 82 6.26 -7.84 -6.66
C ALA A 82 6.04 -7.87 -8.17
N ALA A 83 6.38 -6.78 -8.83
CA ALA A 83 6.59 -6.74 -10.27
C ALA A 83 8.09 -6.58 -10.53
N ILE A 84 8.65 -7.45 -11.36
CA ILE A 84 10.07 -7.54 -11.65
C ILE A 84 10.29 -7.20 -13.12
N ALA A 85 11.24 -6.32 -13.40
CA ALA A 85 11.68 -5.98 -14.75
C ALA A 85 13.17 -5.67 -14.73
N ASP A 86 13.88 -6.11 -15.77
CA ASP A 86 15.32 -5.82 -15.95
C ASP A 86 16.19 -6.21 -14.74
N GLY A 87 15.80 -7.28 -14.02
CA GLY A 87 16.50 -7.74 -12.83
C GLY A 87 16.27 -6.89 -11.57
N ASP A 88 15.22 -6.08 -11.52
CA ASP A 88 14.90 -5.20 -10.39
C ASP A 88 13.44 -5.35 -9.95
N VAL A 89 13.17 -5.19 -8.64
CA VAL A 89 11.79 -5.04 -8.15
C VAL A 89 11.33 -3.61 -8.42
N VAL A 90 10.54 -3.45 -9.48
CA VAL A 90 10.10 -2.13 -9.96
C VAL A 90 8.76 -1.68 -9.39
N CYS A 91 8.00 -2.60 -8.79
CA CYS A 91 6.78 -2.31 -8.05
C CYS A 91 6.55 -3.37 -6.97
N PHE A 92 5.97 -2.97 -5.84
CA PHE A 92 5.43 -3.91 -4.85
C PHE A 92 4.00 -3.52 -4.48
N CYS A 93 3.21 -4.51 -4.08
CA CYS A 93 1.91 -4.34 -3.46
C CYS A 93 1.87 -5.26 -2.23
N THR A 94 1.79 -4.72 -1.02
CA THR A 94 1.90 -5.45 0.25
C THR A 94 0.64 -5.30 1.08
N SER A 95 0.31 -6.34 1.86
CA SER A 95 -0.76 -6.28 2.84
C SER A 95 -0.30 -5.48 4.05
N GLU A 96 -1.14 -4.54 4.45
CA GLU A 96 -0.95 -3.66 5.60
C GLU A 96 -2.12 -3.82 6.56
N TYR A 97 -1.94 -3.44 7.83
CA TYR A 97 -3.03 -3.38 8.83
C TYR A 97 -3.96 -4.61 8.79
N VAL A 98 -3.38 -5.81 8.87
CA VAL A 98 -4.09 -7.06 8.63
C VAL A 98 -4.94 -7.46 9.84
N SER A 99 -6.18 -7.85 9.59
CA SER A 99 -7.09 -8.47 10.55
C SER A 99 -7.46 -9.89 10.11
N ALA A 100 -8.40 -10.52 10.81
CA ALA A 100 -8.89 -11.85 10.44
C ALA A 100 -9.55 -11.89 9.06
N THR A 101 -10.11 -10.78 8.57
CA THR A 101 -10.90 -10.72 7.33
C THR A 101 -10.57 -9.55 6.42
N LEU A 102 -9.76 -8.59 6.88
CA LEU A 102 -9.42 -7.37 6.14
C LEU A 102 -7.91 -7.17 6.04
N CYS A 103 -7.48 -6.51 4.98
CA CYS A 103 -6.12 -5.98 4.88
C CYS A 103 -6.13 -4.64 4.13
N GLY A 104 -5.37 -3.67 4.63
CA GLY A 104 -4.98 -2.49 3.87
C GLY A 104 -3.95 -2.87 2.81
N ILE A 105 -3.71 -1.99 1.85
CA ILE A 105 -2.68 -2.20 0.84
C ILE A 105 -1.70 -1.04 0.75
N GLY A 106 -0.42 -1.38 0.75
CA GLY A 106 0.69 -0.51 0.44
C GLY A 106 1.19 -0.80 -0.97
N ILE A 107 1.48 0.25 -1.75
CA ILE A 107 1.94 0.08 -3.13
C ILE A 107 2.81 1.23 -3.58
N ALA A 108 3.96 0.90 -4.16
CA ALA A 108 4.84 1.85 -4.81
C ALA A 108 5.39 1.26 -6.11
N THR A 109 5.56 2.12 -7.10
CA THR A 109 6.24 1.81 -8.37
C THR A 109 7.40 2.79 -8.54
N THR A 110 8.58 2.27 -8.90
CA THR A 110 9.77 3.08 -9.16
C THR A 110 9.50 4.08 -10.29
N PRO A 111 10.00 5.34 -10.21
CA PRO A 111 9.63 6.40 -11.16
C PRO A 111 9.79 6.03 -12.64
N ALA A 112 10.84 5.28 -12.99
CA ALA A 112 11.12 4.85 -14.37
C ALA A 112 10.06 3.87 -14.93
N TYR A 113 9.31 3.18 -14.07
CA TYR A 113 8.33 2.15 -14.44
C TYR A 113 6.88 2.61 -14.23
N GLN A 114 6.66 3.85 -13.81
CA GLN A 114 5.32 4.42 -13.66
C GLN A 114 4.61 4.63 -15.00
N ARG A 115 3.28 4.77 -14.95
CA ARG A 115 2.40 4.98 -16.13
C ARG A 115 2.40 3.84 -17.17
N ARG A 116 2.87 2.65 -16.78
CA ARG A 116 2.89 1.43 -17.59
C ARG A 116 1.82 0.39 -17.21
N GLY A 117 0.93 0.71 -16.29
CA GLY A 117 -0.10 -0.22 -15.78
C GLY A 117 0.41 -1.25 -14.76
N ILE A 118 1.71 -1.20 -14.39
CA ILE A 118 2.34 -2.17 -13.48
C ILE A 118 1.68 -2.18 -12.11
N ALA A 119 1.42 -1.01 -11.50
CA ALA A 119 0.75 -0.91 -10.20
C ALA A 119 -0.64 -1.57 -10.22
N THR A 120 -1.42 -1.32 -11.26
CA THR A 120 -2.73 -1.95 -11.46
C THR A 120 -2.60 -3.46 -11.56
N ALA A 121 -1.69 -3.96 -12.40
CA ALA A 121 -1.46 -5.39 -12.60
C ALA A 121 -0.95 -6.12 -11.35
N ALA A 122 -0.10 -5.46 -10.55
CA ALA A 122 0.35 -5.97 -9.26
C ALA A 122 -0.81 -6.03 -8.25
N THR A 123 -1.61 -4.96 -8.16
CA THR A 123 -2.77 -4.91 -7.27
C THR A 123 -3.82 -5.95 -7.65
N GLN A 124 -4.09 -6.18 -8.95
CA GLN A 124 -5.06 -7.20 -9.38
C GLN A 124 -4.65 -8.60 -8.89
N ARG A 125 -3.36 -8.95 -9.00
CA ARG A 125 -2.82 -10.22 -8.50
C ARG A 125 -2.89 -10.30 -6.98
N PHE A 126 -2.57 -9.20 -6.29
CA PHE A 126 -2.73 -9.09 -4.85
C PHE A 126 -4.18 -9.34 -4.42
N VAL A 127 -5.16 -8.66 -5.02
CA VAL A 127 -6.59 -8.82 -4.70
C VAL A 127 -7.04 -10.25 -4.96
N ALA A 128 -6.63 -10.86 -6.08
CA ALA A 128 -6.97 -12.24 -6.38
C ALA A 128 -6.49 -13.21 -5.30
N GLU A 129 -5.25 -13.05 -4.83
CA GLU A 129 -4.68 -13.87 -3.77
C GLU A 129 -5.29 -13.55 -2.39
N ALA A 130 -5.59 -12.29 -2.10
CA ALA A 130 -6.26 -11.88 -0.86
C ALA A 130 -7.62 -12.55 -0.73
N LEU A 131 -8.45 -12.48 -1.78
CA LEU A 131 -9.77 -13.12 -1.79
C LEU A 131 -9.67 -14.65 -1.67
N ARG A 132 -8.66 -15.27 -2.29
CA ARG A 132 -8.39 -16.70 -2.13
C ARG A 132 -8.08 -17.08 -0.67
N ARG A 133 -7.51 -16.15 0.11
CA ARG A 133 -7.23 -16.29 1.54
C ARG A 133 -8.37 -15.81 2.44
N SER A 134 -9.54 -15.51 1.87
CA SER A 134 -10.69 -14.93 2.60
C SER A 134 -10.39 -13.57 3.25
N LEU A 135 -9.44 -12.82 2.68
CA LEU A 135 -9.13 -11.45 3.07
C LEU A 135 -9.74 -10.48 2.06
N THR A 136 -10.48 -9.50 2.57
CA THR A 136 -11.04 -8.41 1.76
C THR A 136 -10.11 -7.20 1.83
N PRO A 137 -9.50 -6.80 0.70
CA PRO A 137 -8.58 -5.66 0.69
C PRO A 137 -9.33 -4.33 0.72
N TYR A 138 -8.73 -3.33 1.36
CA TYR A 138 -9.14 -1.94 1.30
C TYR A 138 -7.95 -1.04 0.92
N TRP A 139 -8.25 0.09 0.28
CA TRP A 139 -7.27 1.07 -0.17
C TRP A 139 -7.52 2.39 0.54
N GLU A 140 -6.47 2.96 1.11
CA GLU A 140 -6.48 4.32 1.64
C GLU A 140 -5.54 5.22 0.83
N CYS A 141 -5.98 6.43 0.49
CA CYS A 141 -5.09 7.41 -0.10
C CYS A 141 -5.53 8.85 0.19
N SER A 142 -4.59 9.79 0.09
CA SER A 142 -4.93 11.21 0.05
C SER A 142 -5.79 11.50 -1.19
N GLY A 143 -6.80 12.37 -1.04
CA GLY A 143 -7.61 12.86 -2.15
C GLY A 143 -6.82 13.73 -3.15
N GLU A 144 -5.59 14.09 -2.83
CA GLU A 144 -4.65 14.74 -3.74
C GLU A 144 -3.87 13.73 -4.60
N ASN A 145 -3.88 12.44 -4.22
CA ASN A 145 -3.15 11.38 -4.93
C ASN A 145 -4.00 10.76 -6.05
N ILE A 146 -4.16 11.53 -7.13
CA ILE A 146 -4.94 11.13 -8.31
C ILE A 146 -4.45 9.81 -8.92
N ALA A 147 -3.14 9.53 -8.87
CA ALA A 147 -2.58 8.29 -9.42
C ALA A 147 -3.05 7.06 -8.63
N SER A 148 -3.08 7.17 -7.30
CA SER A 148 -3.57 6.12 -6.40
C SER A 148 -5.07 5.88 -6.60
N MET A 149 -5.88 6.96 -6.64
CA MET A 149 -7.32 6.89 -6.87
C MET A 149 -7.64 6.14 -8.18
N ARG A 150 -7.01 6.54 -9.28
CA ARG A 150 -7.18 5.90 -10.59
C ARG A 150 -6.75 4.44 -10.59
N THR A 151 -5.75 4.08 -9.79
CA THR A 151 -5.30 2.69 -9.68
C THR A 151 -6.33 1.86 -8.92
N ALA A 152 -6.81 2.33 -7.78
CA ALA A 152 -7.86 1.66 -7.00
C ALA A 152 -9.12 1.43 -7.85
N GLU A 153 -9.62 2.48 -8.50
CA GLU A 153 -10.83 2.43 -9.33
C GLU A 153 -10.69 1.46 -10.52
N LYS A 154 -9.52 1.46 -11.20
CA LYS A 154 -9.26 0.54 -12.32
C LYS A 154 -9.23 -0.93 -11.90
N VAL A 155 -8.77 -1.22 -10.68
CA VAL A 155 -8.76 -2.58 -10.14
C VAL A 155 -10.16 -3.05 -9.75
N GLY A 156 -11.08 -2.10 -9.52
CA GLY A 156 -12.47 -2.38 -9.14
C GLY A 156 -12.79 -2.08 -7.68
N PHE A 157 -11.92 -1.34 -6.97
CA PHE A 157 -12.27 -0.82 -5.65
C PHE A 157 -13.34 0.27 -5.77
N ALA A 158 -14.30 0.26 -4.85
CA ALA A 158 -15.36 1.27 -4.77
C ALA A 158 -15.06 2.24 -3.61
N LEU A 159 -15.27 3.53 -3.85
CA LEU A 159 -15.15 4.54 -2.79
C LEU A 159 -16.24 4.29 -1.74
N ILE A 160 -15.84 4.06 -0.49
CA ILE A 160 -16.74 3.80 0.63
C ILE A 160 -16.88 5.01 1.54
N GLU A 161 -15.82 5.81 1.71
CA GLU A 161 -15.82 6.94 2.62
C GLU A 161 -14.86 8.05 2.18
N ARG A 162 -15.24 9.29 2.51
CA ARG A 162 -14.39 10.47 2.42
C ARG A 162 -14.23 11.06 3.81
N ALA A 163 -12.99 11.28 4.22
CA ALA A 163 -12.67 11.89 5.49
C ALA A 163 -11.67 13.03 5.34
N THR A 164 -11.25 13.59 6.46
CA THR A 164 -10.20 14.60 6.53
C THR A 164 -9.18 14.20 7.57
N TYR A 165 -7.94 14.04 7.13
CA TYR A 165 -6.78 13.95 8.02
C TYR A 165 -6.26 15.32 8.35
N TRP A 166 -5.64 15.43 9.53
CA TRP A 166 -4.94 16.63 9.95
C TRP A 166 -3.47 16.29 10.06
N ILE A 167 -2.67 16.95 9.24
CA ILE A 167 -1.23 16.71 9.17
C ILE A 167 -0.54 17.89 9.85
N GLY A 168 0.38 17.59 10.75
CA GLY A 168 1.23 18.57 11.40
C GLY A 168 2.63 18.02 11.58
N SER A 169 3.55 18.89 11.95
CA SER A 169 4.91 18.49 12.31
C SER A 169 5.26 19.15 13.63
N PHE A 170 5.78 18.34 14.55
CA PHE A 170 6.43 18.86 15.74
C PHE A 170 7.84 19.27 15.33
N ASP A 171 8.26 20.49 15.69
CA ASP A 171 9.66 20.87 15.53
C ASP A 171 10.53 19.86 16.27
N SER A 172 11.57 19.35 15.63
CA SER A 172 12.49 18.35 16.20
C SER A 172 13.37 18.87 17.34
N ALA A 173 13.02 20.03 17.93
CA ALA A 173 13.77 20.73 18.97
C ALA A 173 13.15 20.57 20.38
N ALA A 174 12.47 19.47 20.67
CA ALA A 174 12.16 19.11 22.06
C ALA A 174 13.30 18.24 22.62
N PRO A 175 13.96 18.64 23.73
CA PRO A 175 14.99 17.82 24.35
C PRO A 175 14.40 16.49 24.82
N GLN A 176 15.16 15.41 24.63
CA GLN A 176 14.91 14.13 25.28
C GLN A 176 14.94 14.37 26.80
N CYS A 177 13.79 14.25 27.45
CA CYS A 177 13.73 14.03 28.90
C CYS A 177 14.13 12.59 29.22
#